data_AF-S9R1Z3-F1
#
_entry.id   AF-S9R1Z3-F1
#
_cell.length_a   1.000
_cell.length_b   1.000
_cell.length_c   1.000
_cell.angle_alpha   90.00
_cell.angle_beta   90.00
_cell.angle_gamma   90.00
#
_symmetry.space_group_name_H-M   'P 1'
#
loop_
_entity.id
_entity.type
_entity.pdbx_description
1 polymer ?
#
loop_
_entity_poly.entity_id
_entity_poly.type
_entity_poly.pdbx_seq_one_letter_code
_entity_poly.pdbx_strand_id
1 'polypeptide(L)' 'MALDGAPVTLDEVRAAHRVCILFDGGDEAALGAARRLWRSLASAGLPARYFERANAGWTLRAQSPR' A
#
# COMPACT_ATOMS: atom_id res chain seq x y z
N MET A 1 5.20 -7.83 3.95
CA MET A 1 5.10 -7.08 2.68
C MET A 1 4.08 -7.81 1.81
N ALA A 2 3.20 -7.09 1.13
CA ALA A 2 2.24 -7.64 0.16
C ALA A 2 2.78 -7.40 -1.25
N LEU A 3 2.87 -8.47 -2.05
CA LEU A 3 3.36 -8.46 -3.42
C LEU A 3 2.28 -9.06 -4.32
N ASP A 4 2.12 -8.51 -5.53
CA ASP A 4 1.27 -9.09 -6.57
C ASP A 4 -0.17 -9.42 -6.10
N GLY A 5 -0.78 -8.48 -5.37
CA GLY A 5 -2.14 -8.64 -4.84
C GLY A 5 -2.26 -9.62 -3.66
N ALA A 6 -1.17 -10.17 -3.13
CA ALA A 6 -1.21 -10.99 -1.92
C ALA A 6 -1.89 -10.23 -0.77
N PRO A 7 -2.87 -10.84 -0.09
CA PRO A 7 -3.58 -10.20 1.00
C PRO A 7 -2.65 -10.04 2.21
N VAL A 8 -2.92 -9.00 3.01
CA VAL A 8 -2.43 -8.89 4.39
C VAL A 8 -3.61 -8.54 5.27
N THR A 9 -3.68 -9.19 6.42
CA THR A 9 -4.72 -8.98 7.42
C THR A 9 -4.38 -7.79 8.30
N LEU A 10 -5.40 -7.26 8.97
CA LEU A 10 -5.22 -6.16 9.92
C LEU A 10 -4.32 -6.57 11.10
N ASP A 11 -4.43 -7.82 11.56
CA ASP A 11 -3.65 -8.33 12.68
C ASP A 11 -2.17 -8.49 12.31
N GLU A 12 -1.86 -8.98 11.11
CA GLU A 12 -0.48 -9.01 10.60
C GLU A 12 0.11 -7.60 10.48
N VAL A 13 -0.68 -6.61 10.05
CA VAL A 13 -0.22 -5.23 9.94
C VAL A 13 0.03 -4.60 11.31
N ARG A 14 -0.81 -4.90 12.31
CA ARG A 14 -0.63 -4.43 13.70
C ARG A 14 0.55 -5.09 14.41
N ALA A 15 0.84 -6.35 14.10
CA ALA A 15 1.98 -7.08 14.64
C ALA A 15 3.32 -6.66 14.01
N ALA A 16 3.28 -6.04 12.83
CA ALA A 16 4.47 -5.59 12.11
C ALA A 16 4.82 -4.13 12.43
N HIS A 17 6.12 -3.80 12.38
CA HIS A 17 6.55 -2.39 12.44
C HIS A 17 6.08 -1.58 11.23
N ARG A 18 6.09 -2.20 10.04
CA ARG A 18 5.66 -1.63 8.76
C ARG A 18 5.22 -2.73 7.81
N VAL A 19 4.23 -2.43 6.97
CA VAL A 19 3.84 -3.27 5.84
C VAL A 19 3.82 -2.42 4.58
N CYS A 20 4.49 -2.90 3.53
CA CYS A 20 4.48 -2.30 2.21
C CYS A 20 3.59 -3.12 1.27
N ILE A 21 2.79 -2.43 0.45
CA ILE A 21 2.08 -3.00 -0.70
C ILE A 21 2.85 -2.59 -1.94
N LEU A 22 3.43 -3.55 -2.67
CA LEU A 22 4.15 -3.31 -3.91
C LEU A 22 3.35 -3.88 -5.08
N PHE A 23 3.21 -3.09 -6.14
CA PHE A 23 2.43 -3.43 -7.32
C PHE A 23 3.07 -2.81 -8.57
N ASP A 24 2.74 -3.36 -9.74
CA ASP A 24 3.10 -2.75 -11.02
C ASP A 24 2.10 -1.64 -11.36
N GLY A 25 2.61 -0.41 -11.55
CA GLY A 25 1.79 0.74 -11.92
C GLY A 25 1.32 0.74 -13.37
N GLY A 26 1.92 -0.07 -14.24
CA GLY A 26 1.49 -0.27 -15.63
C GLY A 26 0.38 -1.31 -15.80
N ASP A 27 0.07 -2.08 -14.75
CA ASP A 27 -1.01 -3.06 -14.73
C ASP A 27 -2.21 -2.51 -13.94
N GLU A 28 -3.29 -2.19 -14.66
CA GLU A 28 -4.54 -1.69 -14.08
C GLU A 28 -5.18 -2.67 -13.08
N ALA A 29 -5.02 -3.99 -13.28
CA ALA A 29 -5.54 -4.99 -12.36
C ALA A 29 -4.75 -4.98 -11.04
N ALA A 30 -3.42 -4.92 -11.12
CA ALA A 30 -2.53 -4.81 -9.95
C ALA A 30 -2.77 -3.49 -9.20
N LEU A 31 -2.90 -2.38 -9.91
CA LEU A 31 -3.26 -1.07 -9.36
C LEU A 31 -4.62 -1.12 -8.64
N GLY A 32 -5.62 -1.76 -9.25
CA GLY A 32 -6.93 -1.97 -8.66
C GLY A 32 -6.89 -2.79 -7.37
N ALA A 33 -6.11 -3.88 -7.35
CA ALA A 33 -5.91 -4.72 -6.17
C ALA A 33 -5.23 -3.96 -5.04
N ALA A 34 -4.13 -3.24 -5.33
CA ALA A 34 -3.42 -2.43 -4.36
C ALA A 34 -4.31 -1.34 -3.75
N ARG A 35 -5.11 -0.65 -4.56
CA ARG A 35 -6.08 0.36 -4.08
C ARG A 35 -7.14 -0.24 -3.17
N ARG A 36 -7.65 -1.45 -3.46
CA ARG A 36 -8.62 -2.14 -2.59
C ARG A 36 -8.01 -2.49 -1.24
N LEU A 37 -6.84 -3.11 -1.24
CA LEU A 37 -6.12 -3.49 -0.03
C LEU A 37 -5.78 -2.26 0.82
N TRP A 38 -5.24 -1.22 0.18
CA TRP A 38 -4.96 0.06 0.85
C TRP A 38 -6.19 0.64 1.53
N ARG A 39 -7.33 0.71 0.84
CA ARG A 39 -8.58 1.24 1.41
C ARG A 39 -9.02 0.42 2.62
N SER A 40 -8.95 -0.91 2.54
CA SER A 40 -9.29 -1.80 3.66
C SER A 40 -8.47 -1.50 4.91
N LEU A 41 -7.17 -1.21 4.75
CA LEU A 41 -6.27 -0.92 5.87
C LEU A 41 -6.43 0.52 6.38
N ALA A 42 -6.54 1.50 5.47
CA ALA A 42 -6.71 2.90 5.83
C ALA A 42 -8.05 3.16 6.54
N SER A 43 -9.13 2.48 6.13
CA SER A 43 -10.42 2.54 6.81
C SER A 43 -10.38 1.96 8.24
N ALA A 44 -9.37 1.16 8.58
CA ALA A 44 -9.13 0.68 9.94
C ALA A 44 -8.33 1.69 10.81
N GLY A 45 -8.12 2.92 10.32
CA GLY A 45 -7.41 3.98 11.04
C GLY A 45 -5.90 3.83 11.02
N LEU A 46 -5.34 2.96 10.17
CA LEU A 46 -3.90 2.79 10.07
C LEU A 46 -3.26 3.95 9.28
N PRO A 47 -2.15 4.54 9.75
CA PRO A 47 -1.43 5.55 9.02
C PRO A 47 -0.78 4.94 7.77
N ALA A 48 -0.95 5.59 6.62
CA ALA A 48 -0.53 5.04 5.34
C ALA A 48 0.12 6.12 4.45
N ARG A 49 1.18 5.73 3.72
CA ARG A 49 1.90 6.59 2.76
C ARG A 49 2.03 5.93 1.38
N TYR A 50 1.70 6.67 0.33
CA TYR A 50 1.77 6.23 -1.06
C TYR A 50 2.98 6.85 -1.74
N PHE A 51 3.83 5.99 -2.30
CA PHE A 51 5.01 6.38 -3.07
C PHE A 51 4.90 5.88 -4.50
N GLU A 52 5.41 6.66 -5.45
CA GLU A 52 5.49 6.32 -6.86
C GLU A 52 6.96 6.31 -7.29
N ARG A 53 7.34 5.36 -8.15
CA ARG A 53 8.71 5.27 -8.68
C ARG A 53 8.87 6.23 -9.84
N ALA A 54 9.71 7.24 -9.67
CA ALA A 54 10.16 8.19 -10.69
C ALA A 54 11.60 7.86 -11.15
N ASN A 55 12.07 8.57 -12.18
CA ASN A 55 13.40 8.37 -12.77
C ASN A 55 14.56 8.41 -11.78
N ALA A 56 14.43 9.13 -10.66
CA ALA A 56 15.47 9.30 -9.64
C ALA A 56 15.17 8.58 -8.32
N GLY A 57 14.15 7.72 -8.24
CA GLY A 57 13.81 6.99 -7.01
C GLY A 57 12.32 7.03 -6.66
N TRP A 58 11.99 7.00 -5.37
CA TRP A 58 10.61 7.00 -4.89
C TRP A 58 10.17 8.38 -4.43
N THR A 59 9.05 8.85 -4.96
CA THR A 59 8.44 10.14 -4.61
C THR A 59 7.17 9.90 -3.79
N LEU A 60 7.05 10.53 -2.62
CA LEU A 60 5.80 10.51 -1.84
C LEU A 60 4.72 11.29 -2.60
N ARG A 61 3.58 10.66 -2.86
CA ARG A 61 2.48 11.25 -3.61
C ARG A 61 1.27 11.56 -2.73
N ALA A 62 1.02 10.74 -1.72
CA ALA A 62 -0.07 10.97 -0.77
C ALA A 62 0.25 10.37 0.59
N GLN A 63 -0.36 10.93 1.63
CA GLN A 63 -0.38 10.37 2.98
C GLN A 63 -1.79 10.51 3.55
N SER A 64 -2.28 9.48 4.25
CA SER A 64 -3.49 9.58 5.06
C SER A 64 -3.16 10.24 6.42
N PRO A 65 -4.13 10.90 7.08
CA PRO A 65 -3.88 11.55 8.35
C PRO A 65 -3.48 10.55 9.44
N ARG A 66 -2.73 11.06 10.42
CA ARG A 66 -2.33 10.35 11.64
C ARG A 66 -3.47 10.25 12.62
#